data_AF-H1PYW6-F1
#
_entry.id   AF-H1PYW6-F1
#
_cell.length_a   1.000
_cell.length_b   1.000
_cell.length_c   1.000
_cell.angle_alpha   90.00
_cell.angle_beta   90.00
_cell.angle_gamma   90.00
#
_symmetry.space_group_name_H-M   'P 1'
#
loop_
_entity.id
_entity.type
_entity.pdbx_description
1 polymer ?
#
loop_
_entity_poly.entity_id
_entity_poly.type
_entity_poly.pdbx_seq_one_letter_code
_entity_poly.pdbx_strand_id
1 'polypeptide(L)' 'MVKFTDKDKEFINENFDEAYDIINMYDVEEVLITIAKFIAAYCYDDEYELTELGEIAQEVYTRIYENNREILEK' A
#
# COMPACT_ATOMS: atom_id res chain seq x y z
N MET A 1 3.04 -5.60 14.33
CA MET A 1 2.72 -6.39 13.12
C MET A 1 1.62 -5.67 12.39
N VAL A 2 1.81 -5.38 11.11
CA VAL A 2 0.89 -4.57 10.31
C VAL A 2 -0.45 -5.29 10.17
N LYS A 3 -1.55 -4.57 10.40
CA LYS A 3 -2.92 -5.08 10.28
C LYS A 3 -3.38 -4.98 8.82
N PHE A 4 -3.10 -6.02 8.04
CA PHE A 4 -3.60 -6.17 6.68
C PHE A 4 -4.94 -6.90 6.64
N THR A 5 -5.78 -6.54 5.68
CA THR A 5 -6.86 -7.42 5.20
C THR A 5 -6.33 -8.41 4.16
N ASP A 6 -7.11 -9.44 3.82
CA ASP A 6 -6.72 -10.39 2.77
C ASP A 6 -6.56 -9.72 1.40
N LYS A 7 -7.42 -8.72 1.09
CA LYS A 7 -7.31 -7.93 -0.14
C LYS A 7 -6.04 -7.10 -0.20
N ASP A 8 -5.59 -6.56 0.93
CA ASP A 8 -4.35 -5.77 0.96
C ASP A 8 -3.16 -6.68 0.66
N LYS A 9 -3.16 -7.92 1.19
CA LYS A 9 -2.13 -8.91 0.89
C LYS A 9 -2.18 -9.38 -0.55
N GLU A 10 -3.36 -9.59 -1.12
CA GLU A 10 -3.53 -9.95 -2.52
C GLU A 10 -2.92 -8.89 -3.44
N PHE A 11 -3.28 -7.61 -3.22
CA PHE A 11 -2.70 -6.49 -3.95
C PHE A 11 -1.17 -6.46 -3.84
N ILE A 12 -0.63 -6.63 -2.62
CA ILE A 12 0.83 -6.61 -2.42
C ILE A 12 1.51 -7.77 -3.17
N ASN A 13 0.95 -8.98 -3.13
CA ASN A 13 1.51 -10.15 -3.83
C ASN A 13 1.48 -10.00 -5.36
N GLU A 14 0.50 -9.30 -5.92
CA GLU A 14 0.38 -9.12 -7.37
C GLU A 14 1.26 -8.01 -7.93
N ASN A 15 1.61 -7.01 -7.11
CA ASN A 15 2.21 -5.76 -7.59
C ASN A 15 3.65 -5.51 -7.10
N PHE A 16 4.17 -6.32 -6.17
CA PHE A 16 5.51 -6.12 -5.60
C PHE A 16 6.31 -7.42 -5.59
N ASP A 17 7.50 -7.42 -6.22
CA ASP A 17 8.40 -8.57 -6.23
C ASP A 17 8.86 -8.99 -4.81
N GLU A 18 8.96 -8.01 -3.91
CA GLU A 18 9.35 -8.15 -2.50
C GLU A 18 8.15 -8.30 -1.55
N ALA A 19 7.01 -8.78 -2.06
CA ALA A 19 5.76 -8.94 -1.29
C ALA A 19 5.93 -9.69 0.04
N TYR A 20 6.77 -10.74 0.06
CA TYR A 20 7.02 -11.51 1.29
C TYR A 20 7.61 -10.63 2.40
N ASP A 21 8.55 -9.74 2.05
CA ASP A 21 9.21 -8.86 3.01
C ASP A 21 8.27 -7.74 3.46
N ILE A 22 7.50 -7.16 2.53
CA ILE A 22 6.47 -6.15 2.84
C ILE A 22 5.44 -6.70 3.85
N ILE A 23 4.98 -7.94 3.65
CA ILE A 23 3.93 -8.53 4.49
C ILE A 23 4.46 -8.96 5.87
N ASN A 24 5.70 -9.45 5.94
CA ASN A 24 6.19 -10.14 7.15
C ASN A 24 7.30 -9.41 7.90
N MET A 25 8.04 -8.51 7.26
CA MET A 25 9.21 -7.87 7.84
C MET A 25 9.03 -6.37 8.06
N TYR A 26 8.34 -5.68 7.15
CA TYR A 26 8.21 -4.23 7.21
C TYR A 26 7.30 -3.78 8.36
N ASP A 27 7.60 -2.62 8.93
CA ASP A 27 6.70 -1.92 9.83
C ASP A 27 5.60 -1.14 9.07
N VAL A 28 4.68 -0.51 9.80
CA VAL A 28 3.54 0.18 9.19
C VAL A 28 4.01 1.35 8.31
N GLU A 29 5.03 2.10 8.74
CA GLU A 29 5.53 3.25 7.99
C GLU A 29 6.23 2.80 6.71
N GLU A 30 7.08 1.77 6.80
CA GLU A 30 7.78 1.18 5.65
C GLU A 30 6.79 0.67 4.59
N VAL A 31 5.71 -0.01 5.02
CA VAL A 31 4.65 -0.47 4.11
C VAL A 31 3.95 0.71 3.42
N LEU A 32 3.52 1.71 4.20
CA LEU A 32 2.82 2.87 3.64
C LEU A 32 3.70 3.66 2.67
N ILE A 33 4.98 3.88 3.01
CA ILE A 33 5.95 4.55 2.14
C ILE A 33 6.13 3.75 0.84
N THR A 34 6.21 2.43 0.92
CA THR A 34 6.37 1.55 -0.24
C THR A 34 5.18 1.66 -1.19
N ILE A 35 3.95 1.60 -0.66
CA ILE A 35 2.73 1.76 -1.45
C ILE A 35 2.61 3.18 -2.01
N ALA A 36 2.93 4.21 -1.24
CA ALA A 36 2.91 5.60 -1.71
C ALA A 36 3.89 5.83 -2.87
N LYS A 37 5.09 5.24 -2.81
CA LYS A 37 6.06 5.28 -3.92
C LYS A 37 5.53 4.55 -5.16
N PHE A 38 4.88 3.41 -4.98
CA PHE A 38 4.23 2.69 -6.08
C PHE A 38 3.14 3.53 -6.74
N ILE A 39 2.29 4.19 -5.94
CA ILE A 39 1.27 5.11 -6.45
C ILE A 39 1.93 6.23 -7.28
N ALA A 40 2.94 6.89 -6.74
CA ALA A 40 3.62 7.98 -7.45
C ALA A 40 4.30 7.54 -8.76
N ALA A 41 4.76 6.29 -8.85
CA ALA A 41 5.52 5.79 -10.00
C ALA A 41 4.65 5.19 -11.11
N TYR A 42 3.52 4.54 -10.78
CA TYR A 42 2.80 3.68 -11.71
C TYR A 42 1.30 3.93 -11.81
N CYS A 43 0.74 4.76 -10.94
CA CYS A 43 -0.73 4.85 -10.77
C CYS A 43 -1.36 6.09 -11.41
N TYR A 44 -0.61 6.84 -12.21
CA TYR A 44 -1.08 8.01 -12.94
C TYR A 44 -0.89 7.81 -14.44
N ASP A 45 -1.82 8.33 -15.23
CA ASP A 45 -1.67 8.40 -16.69
C ASP A 45 -0.82 9.61 -17.12
N ASP A 46 -0.68 9.80 -18.43
CA ASP A 46 0.08 10.91 -19.01
C ASP A 46 -0.52 12.30 -18.72
N GLU A 47 -1.78 12.36 -18.30
CA GLU A 47 -2.49 13.59 -17.89
C GLU A 47 -2.41 13.82 -16.38
N TYR A 48 -1.67 12.99 -15.64
CA TYR A 48 -1.59 12.97 -14.18
C TYR A 48 -2.92 12.66 -13.49
N GLU A 49 -3.84 12.00 -14.18
CA GLU A 49 -5.08 11.50 -13.60
C GLU A 49 -4.83 10.10 -13.01
N LEU A 50 -5.53 9.80 -11.91
CA LEU A 50 -5.39 8.52 -11.23
C LEU A 50 -5.99 7.42 -12.10
N THR A 51 -5.23 6.36 -12.36
CA THR A 51 -5.72 5.19 -13.12
C THR A 51 -6.55 4.26 -12.23
N GLU A 52 -7.22 3.27 -12.82
CA GLU A 52 -7.92 2.21 -12.05
C GLU A 52 -6.98 1.50 -11.07
N LEU A 53 -5.73 1.20 -11.49
CA LEU A 53 -4.72 0.66 -10.59
C LEU A 53 -4.42 1.63 -9.44
N GLY A 54 -4.40 2.93 -9.73
CA GLY A 54 -4.20 3.97 -8.73
C GLY A 54 -5.32 4.11 -7.73
N GLU A 55 -6.57 4.00 -8.16
CA GLU A 55 -7.74 3.98 -7.27
C GLU A 55 -7.63 2.80 -6.30
N ILE A 56 -7.33 1.60 -6.81
CA ILE A 56 -7.15 0.39 -6.00
C ILE A 56 -5.98 0.58 -5.01
N ALA A 57 -4.84 1.09 -5.48
CA ALA A 57 -3.67 1.31 -4.63
C ALA A 57 -3.94 2.34 -3.53
N GLN A 58 -4.67 3.42 -3.82
CA GLN A 58 -5.09 4.40 -2.81
C GLN A 58 -6.05 3.81 -1.78
N GLU A 59 -6.98 2.95 -2.18
CA GLU A 59 -7.85 2.25 -1.24
C GLU A 59 -7.08 1.33 -0.31
N VAL A 60 -6.11 0.58 -0.84
CA VAL A 60 -5.23 -0.30 -0.05
C VAL A 60 -4.41 0.53 0.94
N TYR A 61 -3.77 1.61 0.47
CA TYR A 61 -3.02 2.53 1.34
C TYR A 61 -3.91 3.05 2.49
N THR A 62 -5.09 3.56 2.15
CA THR A 62 -6.02 4.14 3.11
C THR A 62 -6.47 3.13 4.16
N ARG A 63 -6.81 1.90 3.73
CA ARG A 63 -7.23 0.83 4.63
C ARG A 63 -6.12 0.36 5.56
N ILE A 64 -4.89 0.24 5.06
CA ILE A 64 -3.73 -0.09 5.90
C ILE A 64 -3.48 1.04 6.90
N TYR A 65 -3.52 2.30 6.47
CA TYR A 65 -3.35 3.45 7.36
C TYR A 65 -4.38 3.45 8.48
N GLU A 66 -5.68 3.39 8.16
CA GLU A 66 -6.75 3.46 9.16
C GLU A 66 -6.72 2.28 10.13
N ASN A 67 -6.47 1.06 9.64
CA ASN A 67 -6.38 -0.12 10.51
C ASN A 67 -5.22 -0.03 11.51
N ASN A 68 -4.16 0.71 11.17
CA ASN A 68 -2.94 0.84 11.95
C ASN A 68 -2.75 2.24 12.56
N ARG A 69 -3.77 3.10 12.51
CA ARG A 69 -3.70 4.51 12.94
C ARG A 69 -3.20 4.69 14.38
N GLU A 70 -3.62 3.82 15.30
CA GLU A 70 -3.18 3.83 16.70
C GLU A 70 -1.68 3.55 16.90
N ILE A 71 -1.00 2.99 15.89
CA ILE A 71 0.45 2.76 15.90
C ILE A 71 1.17 4.02 15.43
N LEU A 72 0.61 4.71 14.42
CA LEU A 72 1.20 5.88 13.77
C LEU A 72 1.06 7.18 14.57
N GLU A 73 0.00 7.29 15.39
CA GLU A 73 -0.28 8.49 16.19
C GLU A 73 0.34 8.45 17.60
N LYS A 74 1.28 7.53 17.88
CA LYS A 74 1.97 7.39 19.17
C LYS A 74 3.39 7.96 19.13
#